data_AF-A0A973FC40-F1
#
_entry.id   AF-A0A973FC40-F1
#
_cell.length_a   1.000
_cell.length_b   1.000
_cell.length_c   1.000
_cell.angle_alpha   90.00
_cell.angle_beta   90.00
_cell.angle_gamma   90.00
#
_symmetry.space_group_name_H-M   'P 1'
#
loop_
_entity.id
_entity.type
_entity.pdbx_description
1 polymer ?
#
loop_
_entity_poly.entity_id
_entity_poly.type
_entity_poly.pdbx_seq_one_letter_code
_entity_poly.pdbx_strand_id
1 'polypeptide(L)'
;MKLAQLLTIAGPVPLGSLKESQLKELQTALSQLGYPAGESDGLIGPKTRNAWAEFKTDVFEGNTGMIGPDSIAALKQKLGDIGGGKSYDFSTREGTIAAIRAECRAQDLGLDTQVAYVLATTQWETAQTFRPVREAFWETEEWRKKHFRYYPFYGRGFVQLTWKNNYEKYSRLLGIDLVNNPDLAMEPATALFVLVHGFRTGTFTGRKITDYITMSHTDFINARRCINGSDHAGDIARLAEKFLRSL
;
A
#
# COMPACT_ATOMS: atom_id res chain seq x y z
N MET A 1 -3.18 10.12 -6.39
CA MET A 1 -4.39 10.98 -6.35
C MET A 1 -3.99 12.45 -6.35
N LYS A 2 -4.73 13.34 -7.02
CA LYS A 2 -4.53 14.79 -6.92
C LYS A 2 -5.56 15.39 -5.96
N LEU A 3 -5.11 16.14 -4.96
CA LEU A 3 -5.99 16.93 -4.11
C LEU A 3 -6.56 18.10 -4.92
N ALA A 4 -7.87 18.35 -4.87
CA ALA A 4 -8.55 19.41 -5.61
C ALA A 4 -9.58 20.14 -4.73
N GLN A 5 -10.48 19.40 -4.08
CA GLN A 5 -11.54 19.94 -3.21
C GLN A 5 -10.98 20.42 -1.87
N LEU A 6 -9.98 19.74 -1.31
CA LEU A 6 -9.36 20.21 -0.07
C LEU A 6 -8.56 21.50 -0.30
N LEU A 7 -7.93 21.65 -1.47
CA LEU A 7 -7.17 22.85 -1.82
C LEU A 7 -8.04 24.12 -1.96
N THR A 8 -9.37 24.01 -1.97
CA THR A 8 -10.26 25.18 -1.98
C THR A 8 -10.46 25.79 -0.59
N ILE A 9 -9.96 25.17 0.48
CA ILE A 9 -10.08 25.66 1.86
C ILE A 9 -9.06 26.79 2.06
N ALA A 10 -9.53 28.03 2.17
CA ALA A 10 -8.68 29.22 2.27
C ALA A 10 -8.17 29.53 3.70
N GLY A 11 -8.73 28.89 4.73
CA GLY A 11 -8.35 29.12 6.12
C GLY A 11 -8.80 27.96 7.03
N PRO A 12 -8.37 27.94 8.31
CA PRO A 12 -8.72 26.88 9.23
C PRO A 12 -10.24 26.78 9.44
N VAL A 13 -10.79 25.59 9.23
CA VAL A 13 -12.21 25.29 9.46
C VAL A 13 -12.35 24.05 10.36
N PRO A 14 -13.45 23.91 11.12
CA PRO A 14 -13.74 22.69 11.85
C PRO A 14 -13.83 21.49 10.90
N LEU A 15 -13.24 20.36 11.26
CA LEU A 15 -13.26 19.14 10.44
C LEU A 15 -14.70 18.71 10.07
N GLY A 16 -15.64 18.89 11.00
CA GLY A 16 -17.06 18.58 10.78
C GLY A 16 -17.83 19.52 9.85
N SER A 17 -17.21 20.62 9.43
CA SER A 17 -17.80 21.59 8.49
C SER A 17 -17.43 21.32 7.03
N LEU A 18 -16.57 20.33 6.77
CA LEU A 18 -16.17 19.95 5.42
C LEU A 18 -17.36 19.45 4.60
N LYS A 19 -17.39 19.84 3.33
CA LYS A 19 -18.37 19.31 2.35
C LYS A 19 -18.13 17.83 2.11
N GLU A 20 -19.16 17.11 1.66
CA GLU A 20 -19.07 15.68 1.31
C GLU A 20 -17.88 15.39 0.37
N SER A 21 -17.68 16.20 -0.66
CA SER A 21 -16.57 16.03 -1.62
C SER A 21 -15.19 16.21 -0.96
N GLN A 22 -15.06 17.14 -0.02
CA GLN A 22 -13.83 17.38 0.74
C GLN A 22 -13.56 16.24 1.73
N LEU A 23 -14.61 15.72 2.38
CA LEU A 23 -14.51 14.57 3.28
C LEU A 23 -14.10 13.31 2.52
N LYS A 24 -14.71 13.02 1.35
CA LYS A 24 -14.29 11.90 0.49
C LYS A 24 -12.81 12.01 0.14
N GLU A 25 -12.38 13.20 -0.28
CA GLU A 25 -10.99 13.46 -0.64
C GLU A 25 -10.05 13.23 0.55
N LEU A 26 -10.41 13.71 1.74
CA LEU A 26 -9.65 13.50 2.97
C LEU A 26 -9.58 12.02 3.37
N GLN A 27 -10.71 11.31 3.36
CA GLN A 27 -10.78 9.89 3.69
C GLN A 27 -9.92 9.05 2.74
N THR A 28 -9.96 9.33 1.45
CA THR A 28 -9.13 8.65 0.44
C THR A 28 -7.64 8.95 0.67
N ALA A 29 -7.29 10.23 0.90
CA ALA A 29 -5.92 10.65 1.18
C ALA A 29 -5.35 9.95 2.42
N LEU A 30 -6.07 10.00 3.54
CA LEU A 30 -5.67 9.34 4.79
C LEU A 30 -5.49 7.83 4.60
N SER A 31 -6.41 7.18 3.88
CA SER A 31 -6.33 5.74 3.61
C SER A 31 -5.12 5.36 2.74
N GLN A 32 -4.77 6.20 1.75
CA GLN A 32 -3.55 6.04 0.95
C GLN A 32 -2.30 6.16 1.83
N LEU A 33 -2.31 7.12 2.75
CA LEU A 33 -1.27 7.31 3.75
C LEU A 33 -1.34 6.29 4.90
N GLY A 34 -2.18 5.24 4.81
CA GLY A 34 -2.22 4.14 5.77
C GLY A 34 -3.01 4.40 7.05
N TYR A 35 -3.63 5.58 7.18
CA TYR A 35 -4.52 5.92 8.29
C TYR A 35 -5.93 5.36 8.04
N PRO A 36 -6.51 4.57 8.95
CA PRO A 36 -7.75 3.82 8.71
C PRO A 36 -9.00 4.73 8.80
N ALA A 37 -9.21 5.57 7.78
CA ALA A 37 -10.28 6.57 7.78
C ALA A 37 -11.70 6.01 7.54
N GLY A 38 -11.82 4.72 7.21
CA GLY A 38 -13.09 4.06 6.86
C GLY A 38 -13.36 4.07 5.37
N GLU A 39 -14.63 3.97 4.99
CA GLU A 39 -15.04 4.12 3.59
C GLU A 39 -14.94 5.60 3.18
N SER A 40 -14.59 5.85 1.91
CA SER A 40 -14.58 7.20 1.34
C SER A 40 -16.00 7.62 0.93
N ASP A 41 -16.89 7.69 1.91
CA ASP A 41 -18.33 7.94 1.77
C ASP A 41 -18.72 9.42 1.93
N GLY A 42 -17.79 10.27 2.40
CA GLY A 42 -18.04 11.68 2.65
C GLY A 42 -18.72 11.97 3.98
N LEU A 43 -18.82 10.99 4.88
CA LEU A 43 -19.43 11.11 6.20
C LEU A 43 -18.36 11.21 7.29
N ILE A 44 -18.53 12.18 8.20
CA ILE A 44 -17.58 12.37 9.30
C ILE A 44 -17.90 11.47 10.51
N GLY A 45 -17.41 10.24 10.45
CA GLY A 45 -17.50 9.25 11.54
C GLY A 45 -16.30 9.26 12.51
N PRO A 46 -16.34 8.46 13.59
CA PRO A 46 -15.21 8.30 14.51
C PRO A 46 -13.92 7.83 13.82
N LYS A 47 -14.02 6.93 12.83
CA LYS A 47 -12.86 6.45 12.06
C LYS A 47 -12.13 7.58 11.33
N THR A 48 -12.86 8.45 10.63
CA THR A 48 -12.28 9.59 9.92
C THR A 48 -11.65 10.59 10.90
N ARG A 49 -12.29 10.86 12.04
CA ARG A 49 -11.73 11.74 13.09
C ARG A 49 -10.44 11.17 13.68
N ASN A 50 -10.42 9.89 14.01
CA ASN A 50 -9.26 9.21 14.58
C ASN A 50 -8.11 9.19 13.58
N ALA A 51 -8.37 8.80 12.33
CA ALA A 51 -7.37 8.81 11.26
C ALA A 51 -6.76 10.20 11.01
N TRP A 52 -7.59 11.26 11.05
CA TRP A 52 -7.08 12.62 10.96
C TRP A 52 -6.24 13.04 12.16
N ALA A 53 -6.67 12.68 13.38
CA ALA A 53 -5.94 12.97 14.60
C ALA A 53 -4.58 12.24 14.65
N GLU A 54 -4.53 10.99 14.21
CA GLU A 54 -3.29 10.22 14.04
C GLU A 54 -2.37 10.90 13.01
N PHE A 55 -2.87 11.25 11.82
CA PHE A 55 -2.07 11.97 10.82
C PHE A 55 -1.51 13.30 11.36
N LYS A 56 -2.32 14.07 12.08
CA LYS A 56 -1.88 15.31 12.72
C LYS A 56 -0.78 15.05 13.75
N THR A 57 -0.88 13.98 14.53
CA THR A 57 0.14 13.63 15.53
C THR A 57 1.45 13.21 14.87
N ASP A 58 1.38 12.42 13.80
CA ASP A 58 2.55 11.83 13.16
C ASP A 58 3.29 12.80 12.21
N VAL A 59 2.54 13.71 11.54
CA VAL A 59 3.06 14.48 10.40
C VAL A 59 2.99 15.99 10.62
N PHE A 60 1.93 16.50 11.24
CA PHE A 60 1.71 17.94 11.36
C PHE A 60 0.99 18.28 12.66
N GLU A 61 1.75 18.41 13.74
CA GLU A 61 1.21 18.60 15.09
C GLU A 61 0.29 19.84 15.18
N GLY A 62 -0.78 19.76 15.96
CA GLY A 62 -1.71 20.87 16.20
C GLY A 62 -3.15 20.40 16.42
N ASN A 63 -4.09 21.36 16.46
CA ASN A 63 -5.49 21.06 16.80
C ASN A 63 -6.13 20.04 15.83
N THR A 64 -6.46 18.86 16.35
CA THR A 64 -7.02 17.73 15.59
C THR A 64 -8.49 17.92 15.22
N GLY A 65 -9.19 18.89 15.83
CA GLY A 65 -10.55 19.28 15.45
C GLY A 65 -10.60 20.21 14.22
N MET A 66 -9.45 20.70 13.76
CA MET A 66 -9.35 21.68 12.69
C MET A 66 -8.59 21.13 11.49
N ILE A 67 -8.94 21.64 10.31
CA ILE A 67 -8.21 21.42 9.06
C ILE A 67 -8.02 22.77 8.37
N GLY A 68 -6.83 23.02 7.86
CA GLY A 68 -6.48 24.27 7.18
C GLY A 68 -5.37 24.09 6.15
N PRO A 69 -5.03 25.17 5.41
CA PRO A 69 -4.10 25.13 4.28
C PRO A 69 -2.79 24.40 4.57
N ASP A 70 -2.16 24.64 5.73
CA ASP A 70 -0.86 24.04 6.07
C ASP A 70 -0.96 22.52 6.29
N SER A 71 -1.98 22.07 7.01
CA SER A 71 -2.22 20.63 7.21
C SER A 71 -2.57 19.91 5.90
N ILE A 72 -3.26 20.60 4.97
CA ILE A 72 -3.58 20.09 3.64
C ILE A 72 -2.33 20.05 2.76
N ALA A 73 -1.43 21.03 2.89
CA ALA A 73 -0.14 21.04 2.20
C ALA A 73 0.75 19.88 2.67
N ALA A 74 0.82 19.64 3.98
CA ALA A 74 1.52 18.48 4.54
C ALA A 74 0.93 17.14 4.04
N LEU A 75 -0.41 17.04 4.02
CA LEU A 75 -1.11 15.87 3.47
C LEU A 75 -0.75 15.66 1.99
N LYS A 76 -0.79 16.72 1.18
CA LYS A 76 -0.41 16.71 -0.24
C LYS A 76 1.04 16.30 -0.44
N GLN A 77 1.95 16.80 0.39
CA GLN A 77 3.37 16.47 0.31
C GLN A 77 3.58 14.97 0.57
N LYS A 78 3.04 14.43 1.67
CA LYS A 78 3.11 13.00 1.98
C LYS A 78 2.51 12.14 0.87
N LEU A 79 1.38 12.56 0.28
CA LEU A 79 0.80 11.89 -0.88
C LEU A 79 1.68 11.95 -2.13
N GLY A 80 2.48 13.01 -2.30
CA GLY A 80 3.46 13.12 -3.36
C GLY A 80 4.68 12.21 -3.14
N ASP A 81 5.06 11.99 -1.89
CA ASP A 81 6.16 11.09 -1.55
C ASP A 81 5.79 9.61 -1.85
N ILE A 82 4.51 9.25 -1.68
CA ILE A 82 4.01 7.90 -1.96
C ILE A 82 3.61 7.78 -3.44
N GLY A 83 4.31 6.95 -4.21
CA GLY A 83 4.03 6.69 -5.62
C GLY A 83 4.18 7.90 -6.58
N GLY A 84 4.60 9.08 -6.11
CA GLY A 84 4.62 10.32 -6.89
C GLY A 84 5.96 10.61 -7.57
N GLY A 85 6.08 10.24 -8.85
CA GLY A 85 6.95 10.93 -9.81
C GLY A 85 8.40 10.44 -9.91
N LYS A 86 8.83 9.47 -9.12
CA LYS A 86 10.12 8.80 -9.36
C LYS A 86 9.98 7.80 -10.49
N SER A 87 10.63 8.10 -11.62
CA SER A 87 10.82 7.12 -12.69
C SER A 87 11.80 6.06 -12.18
N TYR A 88 11.28 4.91 -11.75
CA TYR A 88 12.10 3.75 -11.43
C TYR A 88 12.37 2.94 -12.70
N ASP A 89 13.57 2.38 -12.80
CA ASP A 89 13.86 1.37 -13.81
C ASP A 89 13.33 0.01 -13.36
N PHE A 90 12.33 -0.52 -14.06
CA PHE A 90 11.81 -1.87 -13.85
C PHE A 90 12.28 -2.86 -14.91
N SER A 91 13.18 -2.45 -15.82
CA SER A 91 13.73 -3.33 -16.86
C SER A 91 14.76 -4.32 -16.31
N THR A 92 15.41 -3.95 -15.19
CA THR A 92 16.42 -4.75 -14.50
C THR A 92 15.96 -5.22 -13.13
N ARG A 93 16.50 -6.35 -12.65
CA ARG A 93 16.20 -6.87 -11.31
C ARG A 93 16.67 -5.89 -10.24
N GLU A 94 17.84 -5.31 -10.43
CA GLU A 94 18.48 -4.35 -9.53
C GLU A 94 17.68 -3.05 -9.45
N GLY A 95 17.17 -2.58 -10.59
CA GLY A 95 16.26 -1.44 -10.67
C GLY A 95 14.98 -1.66 -9.87
N THR A 96 14.33 -2.83 -10.01
CA THR A 96 13.15 -3.17 -9.21
C THR A 96 13.48 -3.27 -7.71
N ILE A 97 14.62 -3.86 -7.33
CA ILE A 97 15.07 -3.89 -5.93
C ILE A 97 15.24 -2.47 -5.37
N ALA A 98 15.87 -1.57 -6.13
CA ALA A 98 16.02 -0.17 -5.74
C ALA A 98 14.66 0.53 -5.58
N ALA A 99 13.71 0.25 -6.48
CA ALA A 99 12.35 0.78 -6.40
C ALA A 99 11.62 0.31 -5.13
N ILE A 100 11.72 -0.98 -4.78
CA ILE A 100 11.14 -1.54 -3.54
C ILE A 100 11.74 -0.86 -2.30
N ARG A 101 13.06 -0.71 -2.24
CA ARG A 101 13.72 -0.03 -1.11
C ARG A 101 13.23 1.42 -0.99
N ALA A 102 13.15 2.13 -2.10
CA ALA A 102 12.70 3.52 -2.13
C ALA A 102 11.24 3.65 -1.68
N GLU A 103 10.36 2.79 -2.18
CA GLU A 103 8.95 2.80 -1.81
C GLU A 103 8.73 2.40 -0.35
N CYS A 104 9.45 1.41 0.17
CA CYS A 104 9.43 1.07 1.59
C CYS A 104 9.72 2.30 2.45
N ARG A 105 10.79 3.05 2.15
CA ARG A 105 11.12 4.27 2.90
C ARG A 105 10.07 5.36 2.73
N ALA A 106 9.52 5.53 1.52
CA ALA A 106 8.47 6.52 1.24
C ALA A 106 7.17 6.24 2.00
N GLN A 107 6.88 4.97 2.27
CA GLN A 107 5.73 4.55 3.08
C GLN A 107 6.12 4.21 4.52
N ASP A 108 7.17 4.84 5.06
CA ASP A 108 7.59 4.71 6.47
C ASP A 108 7.96 3.29 6.93
N LEU A 109 8.29 2.37 6.02
CA LEU A 109 8.92 1.07 6.29
C LEU A 109 10.44 1.18 6.17
N GLY A 110 11.05 1.94 7.09
CA GLY A 110 12.44 2.37 6.97
C GLY A 110 13.50 1.41 7.52
N LEU A 111 13.14 0.41 8.33
CA LEU A 111 14.10 -0.52 8.93
C LEU A 111 14.66 -1.48 7.89
N ASP A 112 15.97 -1.72 7.89
CA ASP A 112 16.58 -2.66 6.93
C ASP A 112 16.03 -4.08 7.09
N THR A 113 15.62 -4.47 8.30
CA THR A 113 14.91 -5.74 8.56
C THR A 113 13.55 -5.79 7.86
N GLN A 114 12.77 -4.71 7.89
CA GLN A 114 11.49 -4.61 7.18
C GLN A 114 11.71 -4.67 5.66
N VAL A 115 12.67 -3.87 5.15
CA VAL A 115 13.01 -3.82 3.73
C VAL A 115 13.49 -5.18 3.22
N ALA A 116 14.36 -5.86 3.97
CA ALA A 116 14.85 -7.19 3.65
C ALA A 116 13.70 -8.20 3.52
N TYR A 117 12.70 -8.12 4.40
CA TYR A 117 11.55 -9.02 4.35
C TYR A 117 10.64 -8.76 3.14
N VAL A 118 10.41 -7.50 2.78
CA VAL A 118 9.64 -7.14 1.58
C VAL A 118 10.34 -7.63 0.30
N LEU A 119 11.67 -7.49 0.23
CA LEU A 119 12.48 -8.01 -0.88
C LEU A 119 12.44 -9.54 -0.96
N ALA A 120 12.57 -10.23 0.18
CA ALA A 120 12.49 -11.68 0.26
C ALA A 120 11.14 -12.22 -0.22
N THR A 121 10.05 -11.58 0.22
CA THR A 121 8.69 -11.90 -0.23
C THR A 121 8.57 -11.70 -1.74
N THR A 122 9.04 -10.56 -2.27
CA THR A 122 8.98 -10.29 -3.71
C THR A 122 9.78 -11.32 -4.50
N GLN A 123 10.98 -11.69 -4.04
CA GLN A 123 11.78 -12.74 -4.68
C GLN A 123 11.02 -14.06 -4.71
N TRP A 124 10.36 -14.44 -3.62
CA TRP A 124 9.59 -15.67 -3.53
C TRP A 124 8.40 -15.68 -4.49
N GLU A 125 7.54 -14.66 -4.39
CA GLU A 125 6.28 -14.58 -5.13
C GLU A 125 6.48 -14.40 -6.65
N THR A 126 7.63 -13.89 -7.08
CA THR A 126 7.93 -13.63 -8.50
C THR A 126 8.83 -14.69 -9.13
N ALA A 127 9.02 -15.84 -8.48
CA ALA A 127 9.97 -16.87 -8.92
C ALA A 127 11.38 -16.30 -9.20
N GLN A 128 11.83 -15.41 -8.33
CA GLN A 128 13.12 -14.72 -8.35
C GLN A 128 13.33 -13.67 -9.45
N THR A 129 12.35 -13.47 -10.33
CA THR A 129 12.48 -12.57 -11.48
C THR A 129 12.40 -11.09 -11.11
N PHE A 130 11.79 -10.75 -9.96
CA PHE A 130 11.43 -9.36 -9.62
C PHE A 130 10.59 -8.68 -10.72
N ARG A 131 9.76 -9.47 -11.41
CA ARG A 131 8.76 -8.97 -12.35
C ARG A 131 7.37 -9.30 -11.81
N PRO A 132 6.37 -8.41 -11.98
CA PRO A 132 4.98 -8.74 -11.68
C PRO A 132 4.58 -10.03 -12.38
N VAL A 133 3.89 -10.94 -11.67
CA VAL A 133 3.47 -12.23 -12.24
C VAL A 133 1.95 -12.38 -12.18
N ARG A 134 1.41 -13.07 -13.19
CA ARG A 134 0.00 -13.51 -13.21
C ARG A 134 -0.09 -14.90 -12.60
N GLU A 135 -1.11 -15.13 -11.79
CA GLU A 135 -1.44 -16.46 -11.29
C GLU A 135 -1.70 -17.41 -12.47
N ALA A 136 -1.10 -18.60 -12.42
CA ALA A 136 -1.13 -19.58 -13.50
C ALA A 136 -0.78 -18.96 -14.88
N PHE A 137 0.34 -18.21 -14.97
CA PHE A 137 0.71 -17.50 -16.21
C PHE A 137 0.90 -18.41 -17.44
N TRP A 138 1.12 -19.72 -17.23
CA TRP A 138 1.22 -20.73 -18.28
C TRP A 138 -0.13 -21.20 -18.83
N GLU A 139 -1.24 -20.86 -18.17
CA GLU A 139 -2.59 -21.25 -18.57
C GLU A 139 -3.29 -20.18 -19.43
N THR A 140 -4.31 -20.62 -20.17
CA THR A 140 -5.16 -19.74 -20.98
C THR A 140 -6.13 -18.92 -20.12
N GLU A 141 -6.66 -17.84 -20.68
CA GLU A 141 -7.64 -17.00 -19.98
C GLU A 141 -8.97 -17.73 -19.74
N GLU A 142 -9.39 -18.56 -20.70
CA GLU A 142 -10.54 -19.44 -20.59
C GLU A 142 -10.36 -20.46 -19.45
N TRP A 143 -9.14 -20.96 -19.26
CA TRP A 143 -8.83 -21.83 -18.14
C TRP A 143 -8.98 -21.09 -16.82
N ARG A 144 -8.41 -19.88 -16.69
CA ARG A 144 -8.54 -19.05 -15.47
C ARG A 144 -9.99 -18.76 -15.13
N LYS A 145 -10.79 -18.40 -16.14
CA LYS A 145 -12.23 -18.13 -15.99
C LYS A 145 -13.02 -19.32 -15.46
N LYS A 146 -12.62 -20.54 -15.81
CA LYS A 146 -13.28 -21.78 -15.36
C LYS A 146 -12.82 -22.23 -13.97
N HIS A 147 -11.56 -21.97 -13.61
CA HIS A 147 -10.95 -22.57 -12.41
C HIS A 147 -10.87 -21.60 -11.21
N PHE A 148 -10.78 -20.28 -11.43
CA PHE A 148 -10.69 -19.33 -10.34
C PHE A 148 -12.07 -18.84 -9.91
N ARG A 149 -12.44 -19.17 -8.66
CA ARG A 149 -13.69 -18.71 -8.01
C ARG A 149 -13.83 -17.18 -7.99
N TYR A 150 -12.72 -16.46 -7.95
CA TYR A 150 -12.67 -15.00 -7.88
C TYR A 150 -12.35 -14.34 -9.23
N TYR A 151 -12.46 -15.05 -10.36
CA TYR A 151 -12.31 -14.46 -11.68
C TYR A 151 -13.22 -13.22 -11.85
N PRO A 152 -12.76 -12.11 -12.45
CA PRO A 152 -11.44 -11.89 -13.07
C PRO A 152 -10.32 -11.45 -12.10
N PHE A 153 -10.59 -11.39 -10.80
CA PHE A 153 -9.71 -10.87 -9.74
C PHE A 153 -8.76 -11.93 -9.17
N TYR A 154 -8.12 -12.71 -10.05
CA TYR A 154 -7.04 -13.64 -9.70
C TYR A 154 -5.71 -12.92 -9.45
N GLY A 155 -4.73 -13.64 -8.90
CA GLY A 155 -3.46 -13.09 -8.44
C GLY A 155 -2.68 -12.36 -9.54
N ARG A 156 -2.29 -11.10 -9.25
CA ARG A 156 -1.44 -10.26 -10.10
C ARG A 156 -0.41 -9.48 -9.26
N GLY A 157 0.66 -9.02 -9.91
CA GLY A 157 1.62 -8.11 -9.27
C GLY A 157 2.75 -8.84 -8.53
N PHE A 158 3.47 -8.10 -7.68
CA PHE A 158 4.57 -8.62 -6.86
C PHE A 158 4.14 -9.51 -5.69
N VAL A 159 2.85 -9.48 -5.33
CA VAL A 159 2.32 -10.11 -4.11
C VAL A 159 1.00 -10.85 -4.32
N GLN A 160 0.66 -11.17 -5.57
CA GLN A 160 -0.55 -11.92 -5.95
C GLN A 160 -1.86 -11.29 -5.42
N LEU A 161 -2.10 -10.01 -5.77
CA LEU A 161 -3.34 -9.31 -5.42
C LEU A 161 -4.56 -10.07 -5.96
N THR A 162 -5.45 -10.49 -5.06
CA THR A 162 -6.62 -11.34 -5.34
C THR A 162 -7.87 -10.75 -4.70
N TRP A 163 -9.05 -11.14 -5.19
CA TRP A 163 -10.40 -10.76 -4.72
C TRP A 163 -10.88 -9.35 -5.11
N LYS A 164 -12.15 -9.27 -5.53
CA LYS A 164 -12.80 -8.02 -5.99
C LYS A 164 -12.67 -6.87 -4.99
N ASN A 165 -12.87 -7.14 -3.70
CA ASN A 165 -12.79 -6.12 -2.65
C ASN A 165 -11.40 -5.46 -2.55
N ASN A 166 -10.33 -6.23 -2.78
CA ASN A 166 -8.97 -5.70 -2.80
C ASN A 166 -8.72 -4.87 -4.07
N TYR A 167 -9.19 -5.32 -5.23
CA TYR A 167 -9.11 -4.53 -6.47
C TYR A 167 -9.91 -3.23 -6.37
N GLU A 168 -11.12 -3.24 -5.80
CA GLU A 168 -11.92 -2.04 -5.52
C GLU A 168 -11.22 -1.10 -4.55
N LYS A 169 -10.60 -1.65 -3.50
CA LYS A 169 -9.83 -0.86 -2.52
C LYS A 169 -8.65 -0.17 -3.19
N TYR A 170 -7.79 -0.91 -3.89
CA TYR A 170 -6.64 -0.32 -4.57
C TYR A 170 -7.05 0.56 -5.76
N SER A 171 -8.20 0.30 -6.40
CA SER A 171 -8.75 1.21 -7.41
C SER A 171 -9.00 2.60 -6.83
N ARG A 172 -9.66 2.67 -5.65
CA ARG A 172 -9.87 3.94 -4.93
C ARG A 172 -8.58 4.56 -4.44
N LEU A 173 -7.66 3.76 -3.88
CA LEU A 173 -6.39 4.25 -3.36
C LEU A 173 -5.46 4.77 -4.47
N LEU A 174 -5.51 4.22 -5.68
CA LEU A 174 -4.64 4.67 -6.77
C LEU A 174 -5.32 5.67 -7.68
N GLY A 175 -6.66 5.72 -7.68
CA GLY A 175 -7.44 6.51 -8.63
C GLY A 175 -7.37 5.95 -10.05
N ILE A 176 -7.18 4.64 -10.19
CA ILE A 176 -7.14 3.92 -11.47
C ILE A 176 -8.21 2.82 -11.47
N ASP A 177 -8.76 2.47 -12.63
CA ASP A 177 -9.87 1.51 -12.72
C ASP A 177 -9.38 0.06 -12.77
N LEU A 178 -8.93 -0.45 -11.62
CA LEU A 178 -8.54 -1.86 -11.46
C LEU A 178 -9.73 -2.83 -11.53
N VAL A 179 -10.97 -2.33 -11.40
CA VAL A 179 -12.15 -3.21 -11.37
C VAL A 179 -12.52 -3.63 -12.79
N ASN A 180 -12.55 -2.68 -13.73
CA ASN A 180 -12.80 -2.98 -15.13
C ASN A 180 -11.53 -3.31 -15.91
N ASN A 181 -10.35 -2.90 -15.41
CA ASN A 181 -9.05 -3.19 -16.01
C ASN A 181 -8.09 -3.85 -14.99
N PRO A 182 -8.36 -5.10 -14.54
CA PRO A 182 -7.58 -5.76 -13.49
C PRO A 182 -6.12 -5.98 -13.87
N ASP A 183 -5.80 -6.01 -15.16
CA ASP A 183 -4.43 -6.12 -15.64
C ASP A 183 -3.55 -4.90 -15.31
N LEU A 184 -4.13 -3.75 -14.93
CA LEU A 184 -3.35 -2.63 -14.38
C LEU A 184 -2.59 -3.01 -13.08
N ALA A 185 -2.97 -4.10 -12.40
CA ALA A 185 -2.23 -4.64 -11.26
C ALA A 185 -0.88 -5.29 -11.67
N MET A 186 -0.67 -5.55 -12.96
CA MET A 186 0.60 -6.04 -13.51
C MET A 186 1.58 -4.91 -13.82
N GLU A 187 1.12 -3.66 -13.86
CA GLU A 187 2.01 -2.52 -14.06
C GLU A 187 2.97 -2.41 -12.85
N PRO A 188 4.30 -2.39 -13.06
CA PRO A 188 5.26 -2.45 -11.96
C PRO A 188 5.09 -1.37 -10.89
N ALA A 189 4.73 -0.15 -11.28
CA ALA A 189 4.47 0.94 -10.33
C ALA A 189 3.22 0.66 -9.47
N THR A 190 2.15 0.12 -10.05
CA THR A 190 0.95 -0.30 -9.31
C THR A 190 1.27 -1.47 -8.37
N ALA A 191 1.97 -2.49 -8.88
CA ALA A 191 2.39 -3.66 -8.10
C ALA A 191 3.29 -3.27 -6.92
N LEU A 192 4.19 -2.31 -7.12
CA LEU A 192 5.10 -1.76 -6.10
C LEU A 192 4.32 -1.09 -4.97
N PHE A 193 3.40 -0.19 -5.31
CA PHE A 193 2.56 0.46 -4.30
C PHE A 193 1.74 -0.57 -3.51
N VAL A 194 1.07 -1.50 -4.20
CA VAL A 194 0.24 -2.55 -3.57
C VAL A 194 1.05 -3.40 -2.60
N LEU A 195 2.27 -3.81 -2.99
CA LEU A 195 3.17 -4.59 -2.15
C LEU A 195 3.48 -3.88 -0.83
N VAL A 196 4.01 -2.66 -0.91
CA VAL A 196 4.51 -1.93 0.26
C VAL A 196 3.35 -1.45 1.14
N HIS A 197 2.30 -0.89 0.51
CA HIS A 197 1.10 -0.43 1.23
C HIS A 197 0.43 -1.58 1.96
N GLY A 198 0.35 -2.74 1.33
CA GLY A 198 -0.20 -3.94 1.92
C GLY A 198 0.55 -4.40 3.17
N PHE A 199 1.89 -4.43 3.13
CA PHE A 199 2.72 -4.74 4.30
C PHE A 199 2.56 -3.73 5.43
N ARG A 200 2.53 -2.44 5.09
CA ARG A 200 2.40 -1.36 6.08
C ARG A 200 1.05 -1.37 6.77
N THR A 201 -0.02 -1.57 6.01
CA THR A 201 -1.40 -1.42 6.50
C THR A 201 -2.04 -2.73 6.92
N GLY A 202 -1.43 -3.87 6.59
CA GLY A 202 -2.00 -5.20 6.81
C GLY A 202 -3.23 -5.45 5.94
N THR A 203 -3.31 -4.82 4.77
CA THR A 203 -4.51 -4.83 3.93
C THR A 203 -4.93 -6.24 3.48
N PHE A 204 -3.99 -7.18 3.38
CA PHE A 204 -4.27 -8.52 2.87
C PHE A 204 -4.86 -9.47 3.93
N THR A 205 -4.35 -9.43 5.17
CA THR A 205 -4.70 -10.40 6.22
C THR A 205 -5.11 -9.77 7.56
N GLY A 206 -5.03 -8.44 7.66
CA GLY A 206 -5.14 -7.70 8.91
C GLY A 206 -3.85 -7.65 9.73
N ARG A 207 -2.75 -8.23 9.25
CA ARG A 207 -1.44 -8.23 9.93
C ARG A 207 -0.45 -7.30 9.26
N LYS A 208 0.10 -6.35 10.01
CA LYS A 208 1.09 -5.39 9.53
C LYS A 208 2.48 -5.94 9.73
N ILE A 209 3.45 -5.48 8.93
CA ILE A 209 4.85 -5.88 9.11
C ILE A 209 5.39 -5.48 10.48
N THR A 210 4.90 -4.37 11.04
CA THR A 210 5.24 -3.88 12.39
C THR A 210 4.69 -4.74 13.52
N ASP A 211 3.76 -5.67 13.24
CA ASP A 211 3.31 -6.66 14.24
C ASP A 211 4.42 -7.70 14.53
N TYR A 212 5.42 -7.82 13.66
CA TYR A 212 6.48 -8.85 13.71
C TYR A 212 7.90 -8.27 13.64
N ILE A 213 8.06 -7.11 13.00
CA ILE A 213 9.37 -6.50 12.75
C ILE A 213 9.33 -5.03 13.20
N THR A 214 9.96 -4.76 14.33
CA THR A 214 10.10 -3.45 14.97
C THR A 214 11.59 -3.11 15.16
N MET A 215 11.89 -1.97 15.78
CA MET A 215 13.26 -1.58 16.11
C MET A 215 13.94 -2.53 17.10
N SER A 216 13.17 -3.17 17.98
CA SER A 216 13.69 -4.02 19.07
C SER A 216 13.43 -5.51 18.85
N HIS A 217 12.65 -5.89 17.84
CA HIS A 217 12.25 -7.26 17.59
C HIS A 217 12.17 -7.56 16.09
N THR A 218 12.61 -8.74 15.68
CA THR A 218 12.51 -9.18 14.28
C THR A 218 12.12 -10.65 14.23
N ASP A 219 10.91 -10.92 13.73
CA ASP A 219 10.39 -12.26 13.50
C ASP A 219 10.01 -12.45 12.03
N PHE A 220 11.00 -12.83 11.22
CA PHE A 220 10.79 -13.09 9.79
C PHE A 220 9.90 -14.30 9.51
N ILE A 221 9.82 -15.26 10.44
CA ILE A 221 8.99 -16.46 10.25
C ILE A 221 7.52 -16.06 10.32
N ASN A 222 7.11 -15.38 11.40
CA ASN A 222 5.71 -14.99 11.56
C ASN A 222 5.30 -13.81 10.68
N ALA A 223 6.26 -13.01 10.17
CA ALA A 223 5.98 -11.98 9.18
C ALA A 223 5.31 -12.50 7.89
N ARG A 224 5.35 -13.82 7.62
CA ARG A 224 4.63 -14.42 6.47
C ARG A 224 3.13 -14.18 6.54
N ARG A 225 2.61 -14.03 7.77
CA ARG A 225 1.22 -13.73 8.09
C ARG A 225 0.71 -12.41 7.52
N CYS A 226 1.59 -11.51 7.10
CA CYS A 226 1.20 -10.28 6.40
C CYS A 226 0.60 -10.55 5.01
N ILE A 227 1.02 -11.62 4.34
CA ILE A 227 0.60 -11.94 2.96
C ILE A 227 -0.26 -13.19 2.89
N ASN A 228 0.14 -14.26 3.59
CA ASN A 228 -0.54 -15.56 3.56
C ASN A 228 -0.50 -16.20 4.97
N GLY A 229 -0.77 -17.49 5.13
CA GLY A 229 -0.59 -18.21 6.39
C GLY A 229 0.87 -18.34 6.82
N SER A 230 1.31 -19.56 7.14
CA SER A 230 2.71 -19.86 7.49
C SER A 230 3.43 -20.65 6.40
N ASP A 231 2.80 -20.81 5.23
CA ASP A 231 3.36 -21.57 4.13
C ASP A 231 4.67 -20.94 3.62
N HIS A 232 5.70 -21.77 3.47
CA HIS A 232 7.08 -21.39 3.14
C HIS A 232 7.72 -20.31 4.03
N ALA A 233 7.21 -20.09 5.25
CA ALA A 233 7.72 -19.06 6.16
C ALA A 233 9.23 -19.19 6.42
N GLY A 234 9.73 -20.41 6.62
CA GLY A 234 11.16 -20.68 6.83
C GLY A 234 12.04 -20.37 5.61
N ASP A 235 11.53 -20.62 4.41
CA ASP A 235 12.27 -20.33 3.17
C ASP A 235 12.39 -18.82 2.95
N ILE A 236 11.29 -18.09 3.13
CA ILE A 236 11.24 -16.64 2.98
C ILE A 236 12.07 -15.95 4.08
N ALA A 237 12.04 -16.45 5.32
CA ALA A 237 12.88 -15.92 6.39
C ALA A 237 14.38 -16.04 6.07
N ARG A 238 14.82 -17.19 5.54
CA ARG A 238 16.22 -17.36 5.08
C ARG A 238 16.58 -16.42 3.94
N LEU A 239 15.65 -16.14 3.03
CA LEU A 239 15.85 -15.12 1.99
C LEU A 239 15.98 -13.72 2.60
N ALA A 240 15.17 -13.38 3.60
CA ALA A 240 15.22 -12.09 4.29
C ALA A 240 16.56 -11.90 5.02
N GLU A 241 17.08 -12.93 5.69
CA GLU A 241 18.41 -12.90 6.29
C GLU A 241 19.52 -12.64 5.26
N LYS A 242 19.41 -13.22 4.06
CA LYS A 242 20.37 -12.97 2.98
C LYS A 242 20.31 -11.52 2.49
N PHE A 243 19.11 -10.98 2.27
CA PHE A 243 18.95 -9.58 1.88
C PHE A 243 19.48 -8.63 2.95
N LEU A 244 19.18 -8.89 4.22
CA LEU A 244 19.62 -8.06 5.34
C LEU A 244 21.14 -7.93 5.42
N ARG A 245 21.89 -9.00 5.13
CA ARG A 245 23.37 -8.97 5.09
C ARG A 245 23.94 -8.10 3.96
N SER A 246 23.12 -7.75 2.98
CA SER A 246 23.52 -7.02 1.76
C SER A 246 22.98 -5.58 1.67
N LEU A 247 22.19 -5.15 2.66
CA LEU A 247 21.63 -3.81 2.75
C LEU A 247 22.58 -2.86 3.49
#